data_AF-A0A6V2D164-F1
#
_entry.id   AF-A0A6V2D164-F1
#
_cell.length_a   1.000
_cell.length_b   1.000
_cell.length_c   1.000
_cell.angle_alpha   90.00
_cell.angle_beta   90.00
_cell.angle_gamma   90.00
#
_symmetry.space_group_name_H-M   'P 1'
#
loop_
_entity.id
_entity.type
_entity.pdbx_description
1 polymer ?
#
loop_
_entity_poly.entity_id
_entity_poly.type
_entity_poly.pdbx_seq_one_letter_code
_entity_poly.pdbx_strand_id
1 'polypeptide(L)'
;MLSSQNTQGLTETCAGLTIQDLKDLRAGIAGVPVGSVEIKLESCPDICDKAGIAYLSTDTKDVEGNTIYGRGEVLVKGTSVTLGYYMMPDKTKEVYRDDGFFATGDIGQFMDDGSLRIVDRKKNLVKLKGGEYIAIEMMEMSYGNSKFVDAVAGGICCYGDGDMDRPVALMQLNEPVAMAWAKDNGVAGDFETLKNSKELMAAVMTDMKNEHKKAGLSHLEKLVAVTFLTDPWTPDNGCLTAANKLQRRVVIDTFEKEFEEVKKKGVF
;
A
#
# COMPACT_ATOMS: atom_id res chain seq x y z
N MET A 1 -12.38 0.63 -23.88
CA MET A 1 -11.49 0.74 -22.71
C MET A 1 -12.38 1.10 -21.54
N LEU A 2 -12.74 0.13 -20.69
CA LEU A 2 -13.47 0.42 -19.45
C LEU A 2 -12.45 1.08 -18.51
N SER A 3 -12.53 2.39 -18.31
CA SER A 3 -11.81 3.03 -17.21
C SER A 3 -12.40 2.47 -15.90
N SER A 4 -11.55 1.92 -15.05
CA SER A 4 -11.95 1.54 -13.70
C SER A 4 -12.40 2.80 -12.97
N GLN A 5 -13.68 2.91 -12.63
CA GLN A 5 -14.13 3.96 -11.71
C GLN A 5 -13.56 3.66 -10.33
N ASN A 6 -12.76 4.56 -9.78
CA ASN A 6 -12.34 4.47 -8.40
C ASN A 6 -13.44 5.06 -7.53
N THR A 7 -13.96 4.24 -6.63
CA THR A 7 -14.86 4.68 -5.55
C THR A 7 -14.17 4.33 -4.25
N GLN A 8 -14.25 5.21 -3.26
CA GLN A 8 -13.85 4.85 -1.91
C GLN A 8 -15.09 4.43 -1.13
N GLY A 9 -14.96 3.32 -0.42
CA GLY A 9 -16.03 2.72 0.34
C GLY A 9 -15.46 1.75 1.37
N LEU A 10 -16.01 1.81 2.58
CA LEU A 10 -15.73 0.89 3.68
C LEU A 10 -17.01 0.15 4.03
N THR A 11 -16.91 -0.98 4.75
CA THR A 11 -18.08 -1.66 5.30
C THR A 11 -18.86 -0.71 6.21
N GLU A 12 -18.13 0.09 6.99
CA GLU A 12 -18.64 1.12 7.89
C GLU A 12 -19.37 2.26 7.18
N THR A 13 -19.24 2.40 5.86
CA THR A 13 -19.91 3.47 5.08
C THR A 13 -20.81 2.92 3.98
N CYS A 14 -21.18 1.65 4.07
CA CYS A 14 -22.08 0.98 3.11
C CYS A 14 -21.64 1.15 1.65
N ALA A 15 -20.33 1.05 1.39
CA ALA A 15 -19.72 1.09 0.06
C ALA A 15 -19.79 2.43 -0.72
N GLY A 16 -20.30 3.53 -0.13
CA GLY A 16 -20.41 4.81 -0.82
C GLY A 16 -19.97 6.01 0.01
N LEU A 17 -18.75 6.50 -0.24
CA LEU A 17 -18.26 7.80 0.26
C LEU A 17 -18.11 8.81 -0.87
N THR A 18 -17.48 8.40 -1.97
CA THR A 18 -17.18 9.26 -3.11
C THR A 18 -17.47 8.56 -4.43
N ILE A 19 -17.73 9.35 -5.47
CA ILE A 19 -17.92 8.85 -6.84
C ILE A 19 -17.02 9.63 -7.79
N GLN A 20 -16.18 8.90 -8.53
CA GLN A 20 -15.34 9.47 -9.58
C GLN A 20 -16.15 9.70 -10.86
N ASP A 21 -15.96 10.87 -11.48
CA ASP A 21 -16.54 11.17 -12.79
C ASP A 21 -15.97 10.22 -13.85
N LEU A 22 -16.82 9.73 -14.76
CA LEU A 22 -16.42 8.82 -15.85
C LEU A 22 -15.29 9.36 -16.74
N LYS A 23 -15.15 10.69 -16.83
CA LYS A 23 -14.14 11.37 -17.64
C LYS A 23 -12.87 11.67 -16.85
N ASP A 24 -12.87 11.49 -15.53
CA ASP A 24 -11.67 11.68 -14.72
C ASP A 24 -10.78 10.43 -14.78
N LEU A 25 -9.64 10.56 -15.46
CA LEU A 25 -8.67 9.48 -15.65
C LEU A 25 -7.47 9.60 -14.70
N ARG A 26 -7.50 10.53 -13.74
CA ARG A 26 -6.41 10.72 -12.77
C ARG A 26 -6.37 9.53 -11.81
N ALA A 27 -5.19 8.94 -11.65
CA ALA A 27 -4.96 7.86 -10.70
C ALA A 27 -5.13 8.35 -9.25
N GLY A 28 -5.65 7.49 -8.38
CA GLY A 28 -5.81 7.75 -6.94
C GLY A 28 -6.94 8.73 -6.56
N ILE A 29 -7.62 9.34 -7.53
CA ILE A 29 -8.81 10.15 -7.26
C ILE A 29 -9.99 9.23 -6.97
N ALA A 30 -10.54 9.33 -5.77
CA ALA A 30 -11.75 8.62 -5.37
C ALA A 30 -13.03 9.38 -5.78
N GLY A 31 -12.90 10.63 -6.21
CA GLY A 31 -13.99 11.46 -6.71
C GLY A 31 -14.59 12.38 -5.66
N VAL A 32 -15.76 12.94 -5.96
CA VAL A 32 -16.44 13.90 -5.07
C VAL A 32 -17.30 13.20 -4.03
N PRO A 33 -17.49 13.78 -2.82
CA PRO A 33 -18.41 13.24 -1.82
C PRO A 33 -19.82 13.05 -2.36
N VAL A 34 -20.47 11.94 -2.01
CA VAL A 34 -21.88 11.73 -2.34
C VAL A 34 -22.77 12.61 -1.45
N GLY A 35 -23.92 13.04 -1.96
CA GLY A 35 -24.80 14.00 -1.25
C GLY A 35 -25.38 13.52 0.09
N SER A 36 -25.18 12.25 0.45
CA SER A 36 -25.63 11.67 1.73
C SER A 36 -24.59 11.77 2.86
N VAL A 37 -23.39 12.29 2.57
CA VAL A 37 -22.28 12.38 3.53
C VAL A 37 -21.60 13.75 3.53
N GLU A 38 -21.05 14.10 4.67
CA GLU A 38 -20.12 15.20 4.89
C GLU A 38 -18.73 14.61 5.16
N ILE A 39 -17.70 15.18 4.53
CA ILE A 39 -16.31 14.76 4.71
C ILE A 39 -15.48 15.96 5.18
N LYS A 40 -14.62 15.73 6.17
CA LYS A 40 -13.59 16.67 6.59
C LYS A 40 -12.24 15.96 6.75
N LEU A 41 -11.17 16.74 6.80
CA LEU A 41 -9.82 16.23 7.02
C LEU A 41 -9.34 16.61 8.43
N GLU A 42 -8.87 15.62 9.19
CA GLU A 42 -8.22 15.82 10.49
C GLU A 42 -6.69 15.78 10.31
N SER A 43 -6.00 16.79 10.85
CA SER A 43 -4.54 16.86 10.74
C SER A 43 -3.86 15.67 11.43
N CYS A 44 -2.83 15.12 10.78
CA CYS A 44 -1.98 14.05 11.31
C CYS A 44 -0.53 14.57 11.41
N PRO A 45 -0.20 15.37 12.44
CA PRO A 45 1.13 16.01 12.55
C PRO A 45 2.28 15.01 12.68
N ASP A 46 1.99 13.81 13.18
CA ASP A 46 3.00 12.76 13.38
C ASP A 46 3.32 12.00 12.09
N ILE A 47 2.48 12.13 11.05
CA ILE A 47 2.60 11.40 9.78
C ILE A 47 3.02 12.38 8.70
N CYS A 48 4.17 12.09 8.08
CA CYS A 48 4.70 12.90 7.00
C CYS A 48 4.50 12.22 5.64
N ASP A 49 4.51 13.02 4.59
CA ASP A 49 4.57 12.54 3.21
C ASP A 49 6.00 12.17 2.79
N LYS A 50 6.15 11.82 1.50
CA LYS A 50 7.44 11.46 0.87
C LYS A 50 8.51 12.58 0.91
N ALA A 51 8.12 13.82 1.20
CA ALA A 51 9.01 14.97 1.35
C ALA A 51 9.28 15.34 2.83
N GLY A 52 8.77 14.55 3.78
CA GLY A 52 8.92 14.80 5.21
C GLY A 52 7.98 15.87 5.76
N ILE A 53 6.96 16.28 4.99
CA ILE A 53 5.99 17.30 5.41
C ILE A 53 4.77 16.62 6.03
N ALA A 54 4.37 17.06 7.23
CA ALA A 54 3.20 16.53 7.92
C ALA A 54 1.90 16.75 7.14
N TYR A 55 0.95 15.81 7.26
CA TYR A 55 -0.38 15.96 6.67
C TYR A 55 -1.25 16.90 7.51
N LEU A 56 -1.45 18.14 7.06
CA LEU A 56 -2.24 19.13 7.80
C LEU A 56 -3.49 19.54 7.03
N SER A 57 -4.60 19.69 7.74
CA SER A 57 -5.89 20.11 7.18
C SER A 57 -5.87 21.54 6.66
N THR A 58 -4.83 22.30 6.99
CA THR A 58 -4.57 23.67 6.54
C THR A 58 -3.66 23.77 5.32
N ASP A 59 -3.13 22.65 4.82
CA ASP A 59 -2.23 22.65 3.67
C ASP A 59 -2.92 23.15 2.41
N THR A 60 -2.22 23.98 1.63
CA THR A 60 -2.73 24.53 0.35
C THR A 60 -1.99 23.99 -0.86
N LYS A 61 -0.92 23.23 -0.62
CA LYS A 61 -0.06 22.62 -1.64
C LYS A 61 0.28 21.18 -1.24
N ASP A 62 0.26 20.28 -2.21
CA ASP A 62 0.78 18.92 -2.02
C ASP A 62 2.28 18.83 -2.34
N VAL A 63 2.86 17.65 -2.16
CA VAL A 63 4.27 17.33 -2.43
C VAL A 63 4.70 17.56 -3.88
N GLU A 64 3.76 17.63 -4.80
CA GLU A 64 4.02 17.85 -6.23
C GLU A 64 3.78 19.31 -6.62
N GLY A 65 3.40 20.17 -5.66
CA GLY A 65 3.11 21.59 -5.88
C GLY A 65 1.70 21.88 -6.41
N ASN A 66 0.84 20.87 -6.48
CA ASN A 66 -0.55 21.06 -6.90
C ASN A 66 -1.30 21.85 -5.84
N THR A 67 -2.26 22.69 -6.28
CA THR A 67 -3.18 23.35 -5.35
C THR A 67 -4.14 22.32 -4.76
N ILE A 68 -4.28 22.35 -3.45
CA ILE A 68 -5.16 21.46 -2.69
C ILE A 68 -5.88 22.24 -1.59
N TYR A 69 -6.89 21.61 -0.99
CA TYR A 69 -7.66 22.14 0.13
C TYR A 69 -7.56 21.22 1.36
N GLY A 70 -6.37 21.19 1.94
CA GLY A 70 -6.07 20.41 3.14
C GLY A 70 -5.71 18.96 2.86
N ARG A 71 -5.01 18.37 3.82
CA ARG A 71 -4.65 16.95 3.87
C ARG A 71 -4.89 16.40 5.27
N GLY A 72 -5.03 15.08 5.41
CA GLY A 72 -5.18 14.49 6.74
C GLY A 72 -5.94 13.18 6.71
N GLU A 73 -6.30 12.70 7.90
CA GLU A 73 -7.21 11.58 8.04
C GLU A 73 -8.61 11.97 7.55
N VAL A 74 -9.20 11.13 6.71
CA VAL A 74 -10.54 11.33 6.17
C VAL A 74 -11.57 10.98 7.24
N LEU A 75 -12.36 11.97 7.63
CA LEU A 75 -13.43 11.83 8.60
C LEU A 75 -14.77 12.00 7.86
N VAL A 76 -15.71 11.10 8.10
CA VAL A 76 -17.02 11.10 7.46
C VAL A 76 -18.15 11.14 8.47
N LYS A 77 -19.21 11.87 8.14
CA LYS A 77 -20.49 11.83 8.83
C LYS A 77 -21.61 11.73 7.81
N GLY A 78 -22.63 10.92 8.05
CA GLY A 78 -23.74 10.80 7.11
C GLY A 78 -24.66 9.63 7.40
N THR A 79 -25.72 9.53 6.63
CA THR A 79 -26.77 8.51 6.82
C THR A 79 -26.32 7.10 6.42
N SER A 80 -25.30 7.00 5.57
CA SER A 80 -24.69 5.72 5.15
C SER A 80 -23.60 5.22 6.10
N VAL A 81 -23.24 6.01 7.12
CA VAL A 81 -22.22 5.63 8.11
C VAL A 81 -22.86 4.74 9.17
N THR A 82 -22.15 3.68 9.56
CA THR A 82 -22.56 2.73 10.61
C THR A 82 -22.89 3.42 11.93
N LEU A 83 -23.56 2.72 12.84
CA LEU A 83 -23.75 3.15 14.22
C LEU A 83 -22.61 2.69 15.15
N GLY A 84 -21.70 1.86 14.64
CA GLY A 84 -20.57 1.30 15.38
C GLY A 84 -20.46 -0.20 15.25
N TYR A 85 -19.60 -0.78 16.09
CA TYR A 85 -19.31 -2.21 16.13
C TYR A 85 -20.20 -2.92 17.15
N TYR A 86 -20.88 -3.99 16.71
CA TYR A 86 -21.79 -4.75 17.55
C TYR A 86 -21.08 -5.32 18.78
N MET A 87 -21.63 -5.06 19.97
CA MET A 87 -21.09 -5.49 21.27
C MET A 87 -19.65 -5.04 21.57
N MET A 88 -19.16 -4.00 20.88
CA MET A 88 -17.82 -3.44 21.09
C MET A 88 -17.90 -1.92 21.28
N PRO A 89 -18.43 -1.43 22.42
CA PRO A 89 -18.60 0.00 22.68
C PRO A 89 -17.26 0.75 22.74
N ASP A 90 -16.21 0.14 23.28
CA ASP A 90 -14.88 0.76 23.35
C ASP A 90 -14.29 0.99 21.96
N LYS A 91 -14.36 -0.04 21.08
CA LYS A 91 -13.91 0.07 19.69
C LYS A 91 -14.73 1.06 18.88
N THR A 92 -16.04 1.11 19.13
CA THR A 92 -16.91 2.14 18.54
C THR A 92 -16.44 3.53 18.97
N LYS A 93 -16.19 3.74 20.26
CA LYS A 93 -15.76 5.04 20.77
C LYS A 93 -14.39 5.48 20.23
N GLU A 94 -13.48 4.54 19.96
CA GLU A 94 -12.16 4.84 19.36
C GLU A 94 -12.26 5.46 17.95
N VAL A 95 -13.27 5.08 17.17
CA VAL A 95 -13.39 5.48 15.75
C VAL A 95 -14.32 6.66 15.51
N TYR A 96 -15.14 7.06 16.48
CA TYR A 96 -15.95 8.28 16.37
C TYR A 96 -15.32 9.44 17.14
N ARG A 97 -15.30 10.63 16.54
CA ARG A 97 -14.96 11.88 17.22
C ARG A 97 -16.18 12.43 17.96
N ASP A 98 -15.93 13.35 18.89
CA ASP A 98 -16.97 13.96 19.74
C ASP A 98 -18.06 14.69 18.93
N ASP A 99 -17.76 15.14 17.72
CA ASP A 99 -18.71 15.79 16.81
C ASP A 99 -19.48 14.81 15.89
N GLY A 100 -19.29 13.51 16.10
CA GLY A 100 -20.00 12.43 15.42
C GLY A 100 -19.42 12.03 14.07
N PHE A 101 -18.22 12.51 13.72
CA PHE A 101 -17.51 12.03 12.54
C PHE A 101 -16.81 10.70 12.82
N PHE A 102 -16.98 9.75 11.90
CA PHE A 102 -16.27 8.48 11.86
C PHE A 102 -14.89 8.67 11.20
N ALA A 103 -13.84 8.23 11.87
CA ALA A 103 -12.48 8.21 11.37
C ALA A 103 -12.28 6.96 10.49
N THR A 104 -12.09 7.18 9.19
CA THR A 104 -11.96 6.09 8.21
C THR A 104 -10.66 5.30 8.36
N GLY A 105 -9.63 5.91 8.97
CA GLY A 105 -8.27 5.39 8.95
C GLY A 105 -7.57 5.53 7.59
N ASP A 106 -8.13 6.29 6.66
CA ASP A 106 -7.52 6.65 5.37
C ASP A 106 -6.91 8.05 5.46
N ILE A 107 -5.71 8.26 4.91
CA ILE A 107 -5.15 9.58 4.66
C ILE A 107 -5.58 10.04 3.28
N GLY A 108 -6.06 11.28 3.17
CA GLY A 108 -6.51 11.87 1.93
C GLY A 108 -6.19 13.36 1.83
N GLN A 109 -6.45 13.90 0.64
CA GLN A 109 -6.35 15.32 0.35
C GLN A 109 -7.49 15.75 -0.58
N PHE A 110 -8.03 16.94 -0.37
CA PHE A 110 -8.98 17.52 -1.33
C PHE A 110 -8.21 18.24 -2.42
N MET A 111 -8.53 17.90 -3.67
CA MET A 111 -8.03 18.59 -4.85
C MET A 111 -8.76 19.93 -5.01
N ASP A 112 -8.22 20.82 -5.85
CA ASP A 112 -8.79 22.14 -6.14
C ASP A 112 -10.18 22.11 -6.81
N ASP A 113 -10.54 20.97 -7.41
CA ASP A 113 -11.88 20.71 -7.97
C ASP A 113 -12.88 20.10 -6.97
N GLY A 114 -12.47 19.92 -5.71
CA GLY A 114 -13.29 19.33 -4.64
C GLY A 114 -13.34 17.81 -4.64
N SER A 115 -12.62 17.13 -5.55
CA SER A 115 -12.45 15.68 -5.50
C SER A 115 -11.53 15.26 -4.35
N LEU A 116 -11.82 14.12 -3.73
CA LEU A 116 -10.97 13.51 -2.72
C LEU A 116 -9.97 12.57 -3.40
N ARG A 117 -8.68 12.78 -3.13
CA ARG A 117 -7.62 11.81 -3.44
C ARG A 117 -7.30 11.03 -2.17
N ILE A 118 -7.29 9.70 -2.29
CA ILE A 118 -6.82 8.82 -1.20
C ILE A 118 -5.32 8.62 -1.39
N VAL A 119 -4.57 8.79 -0.30
CA VAL A 119 -3.12 8.60 -0.27
C VAL A 119 -2.81 7.14 0.08
N ASP A 120 -3.14 6.71 1.30
CA ASP A 120 -2.98 5.33 1.79
C ASP A 120 -3.78 5.18 3.12
N ARG A 121 -3.86 3.98 3.67
CA ARG A 121 -4.29 3.77 5.06
C ARG A 121 -3.26 4.37 6.01
N LYS A 122 -3.76 5.08 7.02
CA LYS A 122 -2.97 5.61 8.14
C LYS A 122 -2.06 4.55 8.78
N LYS A 123 -2.53 3.30 8.88
CA LYS A 123 -1.77 2.17 9.44
C LYS A 123 -0.75 1.53 8.48
N ASN A 124 -0.85 1.79 7.18
CA ASN A 124 0.07 1.26 6.17
C ASN A 124 1.21 2.22 5.87
N LEU A 125 1.10 3.47 6.32
CA LEU A 125 2.20 4.43 6.33
C LEU A 125 3.18 4.03 7.43
N VAL A 126 4.34 3.53 7.02
CA VAL A 126 5.38 3.09 7.95
C VAL A 126 6.47 4.13 8.04
N LYS A 127 6.77 4.56 9.27
CA LYS A 127 7.90 5.43 9.59
C LYS A 127 9.20 4.62 9.55
N LEU A 128 10.15 5.08 8.75
CA LEU A 128 11.52 4.57 8.75
C LEU A 128 12.38 5.28 9.80
N LYS A 129 13.59 4.78 10.04
CA LYS A 129 14.56 5.30 11.02
C LYS A 129 14.87 6.80 10.83
N GLY A 130 14.86 7.29 9.60
CA GLY A 130 15.08 8.71 9.27
C GLY A 130 13.92 9.64 9.66
N GLY A 131 12.77 9.08 10.02
CA GLY A 131 11.57 9.79 10.42
C GLY A 131 10.56 10.02 9.30
N GLU A 132 10.95 9.76 8.05
CA GLU A 132 10.06 9.81 6.89
C GLU A 132 9.18 8.56 6.80
N TYR A 133 8.04 8.69 6.12
CA TYR A 133 7.08 7.60 5.94
C TYR A 133 7.11 7.04 4.52
N ILE A 134 6.84 5.74 4.40
CA ILE A 134 6.68 5.03 3.14
C ILE A 134 5.29 4.40 3.04
N ALA A 135 4.72 4.37 1.82
CA ALA A 135 3.41 3.80 1.54
C ALA A 135 3.53 2.35 1.07
N ILE A 136 3.46 1.40 2.01
CA ILE A 136 3.74 -0.02 1.72
C ILE A 136 2.75 -0.61 0.71
N GLU A 137 1.46 -0.26 0.77
CA GLU A 137 0.48 -0.79 -0.20
C GLU A 137 0.74 -0.28 -1.62
N MET A 138 1.09 1.00 -1.75
CA MET A 138 1.46 1.57 -3.04
C MET A 138 2.73 0.92 -3.61
N MET A 139 3.71 0.61 -2.74
CA MET A 139 4.89 -0.15 -3.14
C MET A 139 4.50 -1.54 -3.65
N GLU A 140 3.68 -2.29 -2.92
CA GLU A 140 3.26 -3.64 -3.31
C GLU A 140 2.50 -3.64 -4.64
N MET A 141 1.58 -2.69 -4.84
CA MET A 141 0.87 -2.50 -6.10
C MET A 141 1.83 -2.19 -7.26
N SER A 142 2.85 -1.37 -7.00
CA SER A 142 3.82 -0.95 -8.01
C SER A 142 4.77 -2.09 -8.39
N TYR A 143 5.40 -2.71 -7.40
CA TYR A 143 6.33 -3.82 -7.59
C TYR A 143 5.63 -5.10 -8.08
N GLY A 144 4.37 -5.30 -7.73
CA GLY A 144 3.55 -6.40 -8.21
C GLY A 144 3.34 -6.42 -9.73
N ASN A 145 3.61 -5.31 -10.44
CA ASN A 145 3.57 -5.27 -11.90
C ASN A 145 4.78 -5.96 -12.57
N SER A 146 5.81 -6.31 -11.80
CA SER A 146 6.96 -7.05 -12.28
C SER A 146 6.53 -8.40 -12.85
N LYS A 147 7.05 -8.76 -14.03
CA LYS A 147 6.82 -10.08 -14.64
C LYS A 147 7.36 -11.24 -13.79
N PHE A 148 8.31 -10.98 -12.90
CA PHE A 148 8.88 -12.00 -12.03
C PHE A 148 7.99 -12.29 -10.81
N VAL A 149 7.05 -11.41 -10.49
CA VAL A 149 6.13 -11.58 -9.37
C VAL A 149 4.98 -12.47 -9.80
N ASP A 150 4.68 -13.50 -9.00
CA ASP A 150 3.50 -14.32 -9.19
C ASP A 150 2.31 -13.73 -8.44
N ALA A 151 1.54 -12.89 -9.12
CA ALA A 151 0.33 -12.27 -8.55
C ALA A 151 -0.79 -13.28 -8.22
N VAL A 152 -0.76 -14.50 -8.78
CA VAL A 152 -1.76 -15.54 -8.52
C VAL A 152 -1.40 -16.31 -7.25
N ALA A 153 -0.12 -16.61 -7.08
CA ALA A 153 0.40 -17.37 -5.95
C ALA A 153 0.74 -16.52 -4.71
N GLY A 154 0.51 -15.20 -4.76
CA GLY A 154 0.59 -14.33 -3.58
C GLY A 154 1.06 -12.92 -3.86
N GLY A 155 1.99 -12.75 -4.80
CA GLY A 155 2.51 -11.45 -5.18
C GLY A 155 3.75 -11.04 -4.39
N ILE A 156 3.76 -9.80 -3.88
CA ILE A 156 4.86 -9.21 -3.14
C ILE A 156 4.36 -8.56 -1.85
N CYS A 157 5.10 -8.74 -0.77
CA CYS A 157 4.81 -8.23 0.57
C CYS A 157 5.98 -7.33 0.95
N CYS A 158 5.76 -6.01 0.92
CA CYS A 158 6.78 -5.05 1.29
C CYS A 158 6.78 -4.86 2.82
N TYR A 159 7.97 -4.61 3.37
CA TYR A 159 8.15 -4.41 4.80
C TYR A 159 9.15 -3.28 5.06
N GLY A 160 8.82 -2.45 6.05
CA GLY A 160 9.72 -1.51 6.69
C GLY A 160 9.26 -1.31 8.13
N ASP A 161 10.16 -0.83 8.98
CA ASP A 161 9.86 -0.38 10.34
C ASP A 161 10.80 0.75 10.77
N GLY A 162 10.60 1.23 12.01
CA GLY A 162 11.34 2.37 12.56
C GLY A 162 12.84 2.12 12.80
N ASP A 163 13.31 0.88 12.70
CA ASP A 163 14.72 0.54 12.84
C ASP A 163 15.43 0.44 11.48
N MET A 164 14.66 0.47 10.38
CA MET A 164 15.17 0.27 9.02
C MET A 164 15.41 1.60 8.30
N ASP A 165 16.52 1.66 7.57
CA ASP A 165 16.88 2.78 6.71
C ASP A 165 16.16 2.69 5.34
N ARG A 166 15.91 1.46 4.87
CA ARG A 166 15.20 1.19 3.60
C ARG A 166 14.34 -0.07 3.69
N PRO A 167 13.23 -0.13 2.93
CA PRO A 167 12.33 -1.27 2.95
C PRO A 167 12.89 -2.49 2.19
N VAL A 168 12.36 -3.65 2.55
CA VAL A 168 12.62 -4.96 1.94
C VAL A 168 11.32 -5.62 1.52
N ALA A 169 11.38 -6.75 0.82
CA ALA A 169 10.17 -7.47 0.45
C ALA A 169 10.34 -9.00 0.47
N LEU A 170 9.23 -9.69 0.74
CA LEU A 170 9.06 -11.11 0.47
C LEU A 170 8.24 -11.25 -0.81
N MET A 171 8.66 -12.14 -1.70
CA MET A 171 8.10 -12.22 -3.04
C MET A 171 7.85 -13.67 -3.45
N GLN A 172 6.68 -13.93 -4.01
CA GLN A 172 6.42 -15.16 -4.73
C GLN A 172 6.96 -15.05 -6.16
N LEU A 173 7.88 -15.94 -6.52
CA LEU A 173 8.53 -15.94 -7.82
C LEU A 173 7.67 -16.67 -8.85
N ASN A 174 7.43 -16.04 -10.01
CA ASN A 174 6.75 -16.64 -11.14
C ASN A 174 7.66 -17.69 -11.80
N GLU A 175 7.39 -18.96 -11.54
CA GLU A 175 8.21 -20.09 -12.01
C GLU A 175 8.37 -20.11 -13.54
N PRO A 176 7.30 -20.06 -14.37
CA PRO A 176 7.44 -20.04 -15.82
C PRO A 176 8.34 -18.91 -16.33
N VAL A 177 8.21 -17.70 -15.78
CA VAL A 177 9.00 -16.53 -16.21
C VAL A 177 10.45 -16.67 -15.75
N ALA A 178 10.70 -17.13 -14.53
CA ALA A 178 12.03 -17.34 -14.00
C ALA A 178 12.80 -18.43 -14.77
N MET A 179 12.14 -19.55 -15.08
CA MET A 179 12.72 -20.66 -15.86
C MET A 179 13.02 -20.22 -17.30
N ALA A 180 12.12 -19.46 -17.93
CA ALA A 180 12.35 -18.91 -19.26
C ALA A 180 13.55 -17.95 -19.28
N TRP A 181 13.63 -17.04 -18.30
CA TRP A 181 14.76 -16.14 -18.15
C TRP A 181 16.08 -16.89 -17.94
N ALA A 182 16.09 -17.94 -17.11
CA ALA A 182 17.27 -18.76 -16.86
C ALA A 182 17.79 -19.43 -18.15
N LYS A 183 16.88 -20.00 -18.94
CA LYS A 183 17.21 -20.61 -20.24
C LYS A 183 17.83 -19.59 -21.20
N ASP A 184 17.26 -18.39 -21.30
CA ASP A 184 17.73 -17.35 -22.21
C ASP A 184 19.09 -16.77 -21.80
N ASN A 185 19.44 -16.84 -20.51
CA ASN A 185 20.69 -16.32 -19.96
C ASN A 185 21.73 -17.42 -19.64
N GLY A 186 21.48 -18.66 -20.05
CA GLY A 186 22.41 -19.77 -19.88
C GLY A 186 22.61 -20.23 -18.43
N VAL A 187 21.66 -19.93 -17.53
CA VAL A 187 21.68 -20.40 -16.14
C VAL A 187 21.03 -21.77 -16.10
N ALA A 188 21.84 -22.81 -15.85
CA ALA A 188 21.36 -24.19 -15.73
C ALA A 188 20.86 -24.47 -14.30
N GLY A 189 19.74 -25.17 -14.18
CA GLY A 189 19.16 -25.54 -12.91
C GLY A 189 17.68 -25.88 -13.02
N ASP A 190 17.15 -26.50 -11.97
CA ASP A 190 15.72 -26.56 -11.69
C ASP A 190 15.25 -25.30 -10.94
N PHE A 191 13.94 -25.20 -10.69
CA PHE A 191 13.38 -24.02 -10.01
C PHE A 191 13.94 -23.81 -8.60
N GLU A 192 14.24 -24.89 -7.87
CA GLU A 192 14.80 -24.84 -6.51
C GLU A 192 16.24 -24.28 -6.49
N THR A 193 17.07 -24.70 -7.43
CA THR A 193 18.44 -24.17 -7.57
C THR A 193 18.42 -22.72 -8.08
N LEU A 194 17.48 -22.36 -8.96
CA LEU A 194 17.34 -21.01 -9.47
C LEU A 194 16.93 -19.99 -8.41
N LYS A 195 16.09 -20.36 -7.44
CA LYS A 195 15.75 -19.48 -6.31
C LYS A 195 16.99 -18.99 -5.54
N ASN A 196 18.07 -19.77 -5.54
CA ASN A 196 19.33 -19.45 -4.88
C ASN A 196 20.39 -18.81 -5.81
N SER A 197 20.08 -18.63 -7.10
CA SER A 197 21.00 -18.02 -8.07
C SER A 197 21.16 -16.52 -7.83
N LYS A 198 22.42 -16.09 -7.75
CA LYS A 198 22.77 -14.66 -7.64
C LYS A 198 22.41 -13.91 -8.92
N GLU A 199 22.51 -14.57 -10.07
CA GLU A 199 22.18 -14.05 -11.38
C GLU A 199 20.69 -13.73 -11.48
N LEU A 200 19.82 -14.67 -11.06
CA LEU A 200 18.38 -14.44 -11.01
C LEU A 200 18.02 -13.31 -10.04
N MET A 201 18.58 -13.32 -8.83
CA MET A 201 18.36 -12.25 -7.86
C MET A 201 18.78 -10.88 -8.43
N ALA A 202 19.90 -10.80 -9.14
CA ALA A 202 20.35 -9.56 -9.78
C ALA A 202 19.39 -9.09 -10.88
N ALA A 203 18.82 -10.03 -11.66
CA ALA A 203 17.82 -9.73 -12.68
C ALA A 203 16.51 -9.21 -12.06
N VAL A 204 16.01 -9.88 -11.01
CA VAL A 204 14.82 -9.44 -10.27
C VAL A 204 15.05 -8.06 -9.66
N MET A 205 16.17 -7.84 -8.98
CA MET A 205 16.47 -6.51 -8.40
C MET A 205 16.64 -5.42 -9.47
N THR A 206 17.03 -5.77 -10.69
CA THR A 206 17.06 -4.83 -11.82
C THR A 206 15.66 -4.49 -12.30
N ASP A 207 14.78 -5.48 -12.39
CA ASP A 207 13.38 -5.30 -12.74
C ASP A 207 12.63 -4.46 -11.70
N MET A 208 12.86 -4.73 -10.40
CA MET A 208 12.33 -3.91 -9.30
C MET A 208 12.79 -2.45 -9.40
N LYS A 209 14.05 -2.18 -9.78
CA LYS A 209 14.51 -0.80 -10.03
C LYS A 209 13.76 -0.14 -11.19
N ASN A 210 13.34 -0.90 -12.20
CA ASN A 210 12.58 -0.38 -13.33
C ASN A 210 11.14 -0.06 -12.91
N GLU A 211 10.45 -0.97 -12.22
CA GLU A 211 9.09 -0.73 -11.72
C GLU A 211 9.06 0.43 -10.71
N HIS A 212 10.07 0.54 -9.84
CA HIS A 212 10.23 1.69 -8.94
C HIS A 212 10.25 3.03 -9.68
N LYS A 213 11.08 3.14 -10.74
CA LYS A 213 11.18 4.38 -11.54
C LYS A 213 9.88 4.67 -12.29
N LYS A 214 9.25 3.63 -12.85
CA LYS A 214 8.01 3.73 -13.63
C LYS A 214 6.84 4.19 -12.78
N ALA A 215 6.77 3.74 -11.52
CA ALA A 215 5.76 4.14 -10.56
C ALA A 215 6.02 5.52 -9.91
N GLY A 216 7.20 6.12 -10.12
CA GLY A 216 7.54 7.43 -9.54
C GLY A 216 7.68 7.40 -8.01
N LEU A 217 8.03 6.23 -7.45
CA LEU A 217 8.22 6.05 -6.02
C LEU A 217 9.39 6.89 -5.50
N SER A 218 9.30 7.31 -4.24
CA SER A 218 10.35 8.07 -3.55
C SER A 218 11.62 7.24 -3.37
N HIS A 219 12.78 7.89 -3.28
CA HIS A 219 14.06 7.23 -3.01
C HIS A 219 14.04 6.35 -1.74
N LEU A 220 13.19 6.70 -0.75
CA LEU A 220 12.97 5.95 0.48
C LEU A 220 12.18 4.65 0.26
N GLU A 221 11.28 4.63 -0.72
CA GLU A 221 10.43 3.50 -1.09
C GLU A 221 11.16 2.50 -2.00
N LYS A 222 12.47 2.67 -2.19
CA LYS A 222 13.28 1.77 -2.99
C LYS A 222 13.61 0.51 -2.20
N LEU A 223 13.13 -0.64 -2.67
CA LEU A 223 13.53 -1.95 -2.13
C LEU A 223 15.04 -2.15 -2.24
N VAL A 224 15.69 -2.46 -1.11
CA VAL A 224 17.13 -2.79 -1.06
C VAL A 224 17.40 -4.29 -1.10
N ALA A 225 16.44 -5.09 -0.69
CA ALA A 225 16.52 -6.55 -0.77
C ALA A 225 15.13 -7.16 -0.98
N VAL A 226 15.13 -8.31 -1.66
CA VAL A 226 13.97 -9.18 -1.83
C VAL A 226 14.39 -10.58 -1.38
N THR A 227 13.46 -11.37 -0.86
CA THR A 227 13.61 -12.82 -0.66
C THR A 227 12.51 -13.57 -1.40
N PHE A 228 12.83 -14.76 -1.91
CA PHE A 228 11.86 -15.59 -2.63
C PHE A 228 11.22 -16.58 -1.67
N LEU A 229 9.90 -16.69 -1.75
CA LEU A 229 9.13 -17.65 -0.97
C LEU A 229 8.91 -18.95 -1.72
N THR A 230 8.87 -20.05 -0.97
CA THR A 230 8.66 -21.39 -1.51
C THR A 230 7.17 -21.73 -1.60
N ASP A 231 6.38 -21.32 -0.62
CA ASP A 231 4.97 -21.68 -0.50
C ASP A 231 4.05 -20.52 -0.88
N PRO A 232 2.99 -20.77 -1.68
CA PRO A 232 2.07 -19.74 -2.13
C PRO A 232 1.22 -19.18 -0.98
N TRP A 233 0.76 -17.95 -1.13
CA TRP A 233 -0.21 -17.34 -0.23
C TRP A 233 -1.60 -17.72 -0.66
N THR A 234 -2.38 -18.24 0.28
CA THR A 234 -3.75 -18.66 0.03
C THR A 234 -4.67 -18.14 1.13
N PRO A 235 -5.98 -18.08 0.89
CA PRO A 235 -6.93 -17.87 1.97
C PRO A 235 -6.85 -18.98 3.03
N ASP A 236 -6.55 -20.21 2.62
CA ASP A 236 -6.51 -21.38 3.50
C ASP A 236 -5.36 -21.35 4.50
N ASN A 237 -4.19 -20.82 4.12
CA ASN A 237 -3.08 -20.59 5.04
C ASN A 237 -3.14 -19.22 5.76
N GLY A 238 -4.19 -18.43 5.53
CA GLY A 238 -4.43 -17.15 6.20
C GLY A 238 -3.55 -16.00 5.73
N CYS A 239 -2.62 -16.22 4.79
CA CYS A 239 -1.79 -15.17 4.20
C CYS A 239 -2.63 -14.19 3.36
N LEU A 240 -3.76 -14.65 2.82
CA LEU A 240 -4.75 -13.83 2.15
C LEU A 240 -6.08 -13.88 2.90
N THR A 241 -6.84 -12.78 2.85
CA THR A 241 -8.26 -12.80 3.22
C THR A 241 -9.08 -13.50 2.13
N ALA A 242 -10.34 -13.84 2.42
CA ALA A 242 -11.29 -14.35 1.41
C ALA A 242 -11.49 -13.39 0.22
N ALA A 243 -11.19 -12.10 0.40
CA ALA A 243 -11.21 -11.10 -0.67
C ALA A 243 -9.83 -10.89 -1.34
N ASN A 244 -8.89 -11.84 -1.18
CA ASN A 244 -7.51 -11.80 -1.68
C ASN A 244 -6.68 -10.59 -1.22
N LYS A 245 -7.04 -9.96 -0.09
CA LYS A 245 -6.19 -8.93 0.54
C LYS A 245 -5.10 -9.58 1.38
N LEU A 246 -3.87 -9.07 1.25
CA LEU A 246 -2.69 -9.52 1.97
C LEU A 246 -2.81 -9.32 3.50
N GLN A 247 -2.48 -10.36 4.26
CA GLN A 247 -2.33 -10.31 5.72
C GLN A 247 -0.84 -10.33 6.09
N ARG A 248 -0.18 -9.16 6.03
CA ARG A 248 1.29 -9.02 6.21
C ARG A 248 1.82 -9.69 7.46
N ARG A 249 1.13 -9.53 8.59
CA ARG A 249 1.53 -10.16 9.86
C ARG A 249 1.58 -11.68 9.74
N VAL A 250 0.57 -12.29 9.13
CA VAL A 250 0.51 -13.76 8.96
C VAL A 250 1.60 -14.23 7.99
N VAL A 251 1.87 -13.48 6.92
CA VAL A 251 2.97 -13.78 6.00
C VAL A 251 4.32 -13.74 6.71
N ILE A 252 4.57 -12.69 7.49
CA ILE A 252 5.81 -12.54 8.27
C ILE A 252 5.96 -13.67 9.29
N ASP A 253 4.90 -13.98 10.04
CA ASP A 253 4.90 -15.05 11.04
C ASP A 253 5.10 -16.44 10.40
N THR A 254 4.56 -16.66 9.19
CA THR A 254 4.69 -17.93 8.45
C THR A 254 6.09 -18.12 7.87
N PHE A 255 6.71 -17.06 7.35
CA PHE A 255 8.03 -17.08 6.70
C PHE A 255 9.09 -16.35 7.54
N GLU A 256 9.05 -16.56 8.86
CA GLU A 256 9.89 -15.83 9.83
C GLU A 256 11.39 -15.98 9.53
N LYS A 257 11.82 -17.17 9.07
CA LYS A 257 13.24 -17.42 8.77
C LYS A 257 13.73 -16.57 7.61
N GLU A 258 13.02 -16.59 6.49
CA GLU A 258 13.31 -15.82 5.29
C GLU A 258 13.20 -14.32 5.57
N PHE A 259 12.21 -13.94 6.39
CA PHE A 259 11.98 -12.58 6.84
C PHE A 259 13.16 -12.03 7.65
N GLU A 260 13.62 -12.76 8.67
CA GLU A 260 14.73 -12.31 9.53
C GLU A 260 16.05 -12.18 8.76
N GLU A 261 16.26 -12.99 7.73
CA GLU A 261 17.43 -12.86 6.86
C GLU A 261 17.36 -11.64 5.94
N VAL A 262 16.18 -11.35 5.35
CA VAL A 262 16.03 -10.21 4.45
C VAL A 262 15.96 -8.89 5.23
N LYS A 263 15.34 -8.88 6.42
CA LYS A 263 15.21 -7.70 7.28
C LYS A 263 16.57 -7.07 7.62
N LYS A 264 17.57 -7.90 7.92
CA LYS A 264 18.95 -7.45 8.22
C LYS A 264 19.58 -6.64 7.08
N LYS A 265 19.14 -6.82 5.83
CA LYS A 265 19.65 -6.09 4.67
C LYS A 265 19.05 -4.69 4.51
N GLY A 266 18.00 -4.36 5.27
CA GLY A 266 17.36 -3.04 5.27
C GLY A 266 17.88 -2.07 6.33
N VAL A 267 18.83 -2.50 7.16
CA VAL A 267 19.47 -1.69 8.21
C VAL A 267 20.91 -1.41 7.80
N PHE A 268 21.31 -0.13 7.83
CA PHE A 268 22.67 0.33 7.51
C PHE A 268 23.33 1.05 8.70
#